data_AF-A0A382QTM2-F1
#
_entry.id   AF-A0A382QTM2-F1
#
_cell.length_a   1.000
_cell.length_b   1.000
_cell.length_c   1.000
_cell.angle_alpha   90.00
_cell.angle_beta   90.00
_cell.angle_gamma   90.00
#
_symmetry.space_group_name_H-M   'P 1'
#
loop_
_entity.id
_entity.type
_entity.pdbx_description
1 polymer ?
#
loop_
_entity_poly.entity_id
_entity_poly.type
_entity_poly.pdbx_seq_one_letter_code
_entity_poly.pdbx_strand_id
1 'polypeptide(L)' 'MNSEELKNLRERIRHSTAHVMADVVTQLYPDVKLAIGPPTEDGFYYDFMVDTPFSDEDLKKIEAAMKKVISKDLPFIYA' A
#
# COMPACT_ATOMS: atom_id res chain seq x y z
N MET A 1 -22.07 1.81 13.53
CA MET A 1 -21.99 1.56 12.08
C MET A 1 -22.67 0.24 11.78
N ASN A 2 -23.48 0.19 10.73
CA ASN A 2 -24.07 -1.07 10.26
C ASN A 2 -23.05 -1.90 9.47
N SER A 3 -23.42 -3.13 9.09
CA SER A 3 -22.52 -4.06 8.38
C SER A 3 -21.99 -3.49 7.06
N GLU A 4 -22.85 -2.81 6.32
CA GLU A 4 -22.52 -2.22 5.02
C GLU A 4 -21.55 -1.04 5.17
N GLU A 5 -21.79 -0.16 6.14
CA GLU A 5 -20.86 0.93 6.47
C GLU A 5 -19.48 0.42 6.88
N LEU A 6 -19.43 -0.66 7.67
CA LEU A 6 -18.16 -1.28 8.07
C LEU A 6 -17.42 -1.90 6.88
N LYS A 7 -18.13 -2.51 5.94
CA LYS A 7 -17.54 -3.05 4.72
C LYS A 7 -16.93 -1.95 3.86
N ASN A 8 -17.70 -0.89 3.59
CA ASN A 8 -17.24 0.27 2.83
C ASN A 8 -16.04 0.96 3.49
N LEU A 9 -16.04 1.08 4.82
CA LEU A 9 -14.88 1.63 5.54
C LEU A 9 -13.63 0.76 5.38
N ARG A 10 -13.75 -0.57 5.51
CA ARG A 10 -12.62 -1.49 5.32
C ARG A 10 -12.05 -1.40 3.91
N GLU A 11 -12.91 -1.38 2.89
CA GLU A 11 -12.49 -1.25 1.49
C GLU A 11 -11.69 0.03 1.25
N ARG A 12 -12.17 1.17 1.76
CA ARG A 12 -11.48 2.46 1.65
C ARG A 12 -10.13 2.48 2.37
N ILE A 13 -10.07 1.94 3.60
CA ILE A 13 -8.81 1.86 4.35
C ILE A 13 -7.82 0.98 3.61
N ARG A 14 -8.23 -0.22 3.18
CA ARG A 14 -7.36 -1.17 2.46
C ARG A 14 -6.84 -0.60 1.15
N HIS A 15 -7.69 0.08 0.37
CA HIS A 15 -7.28 0.74 -0.86
C HIS A 15 -6.27 1.86 -0.59
N SER A 16 -6.52 2.68 0.44
CA SER A 16 -5.59 3.75 0.83
C SER A 16 -4.25 3.19 1.30
N THR A 17 -4.25 2.08 2.04
CA THR A 17 -3.02 1.39 2.45
C THR A 17 -2.24 0.81 1.26
N ALA A 18 -2.92 0.33 0.22
CA ALA A 18 -2.27 -0.09 -1.03
C ALA A 18 -1.51 1.08 -1.69
N HIS A 19 -2.08 2.28 -1.69
CA HIS A 19 -1.38 3.48 -2.18
C HIS A 19 -0.16 3.86 -1.33
N VAL A 20 -0.24 3.74 0.00
CA VAL A 20 0.92 3.94 0.88
C VAL A 20 2.05 2.95 0.57
N MET A 21 1.71 1.69 0.28
CA MET A 21 2.70 0.69 -0.15
C MET A 21 3.34 1.10 -1.47
N ALA A 22 2.57 1.55 -2.45
CA ALA A 22 3.07 2.00 -3.74
C ALA A 22 4.05 3.18 -3.62
N ASP A 23 3.69 4.19 -2.81
CA ASP A 23 4.53 5.36 -2.52
C ASP A 23 5.88 4.94 -1.91
N VAL A 24 5.84 4.10 -0.88
CA VAL A 24 7.06 3.64 -0.20
C VAL A 24 7.92 2.75 -1.10
N VAL A 25 7.31 1.83 -1.85
CA VAL A 25 8.04 0.91 -2.73
C VAL A 25 8.75 1.67 -3.85
N THR A 26 8.11 2.67 -4.45
CA THR A 26 8.76 3.52 -5.48
C THR A 26 9.89 4.39 -4.92
N GLN A 27 9.82 4.80 -3.65
CA GLN A 27 10.95 5.47 -2.98
C GLN A 27 12.12 4.54 -2.69
N LEU A 28 11.85 3.29 -2.27
CA LEU A 28 12.89 2.31 -1.93
C LEU A 28 13.51 1.64 -3.16
N TYR A 29 12.73 1.47 -4.23
CA TYR A 29 13.11 0.77 -5.45
C TYR A 29 12.74 1.66 -6.66
N PRO A 30 13.58 2.65 -7.03
CA PRO A 30 13.23 3.67 -8.03
C PRO A 30 12.86 3.14 -9.42
N ASP A 31 13.37 1.96 -9.80
CA ASP A 31 13.13 1.35 -11.12
C ASP A 31 11.84 0.52 -11.17
N VAL A 32 11.12 0.36 -10.05
CA VAL A 32 9.88 -0.40 -9.99
C VAL A 32 8.77 0.27 -10.81
N LYS A 33 7.94 -0.54 -11.48
CA LYS A 33 6.73 -0.05 -12.14
C LYS A 33 5.49 -0.59 -11.46
N LEU A 34 4.52 0.31 -11.27
CA LEU A 34 3.23 0.00 -10.66
C LEU A 34 2.27 -0.60 -11.71
N ALA A 35 1.54 -1.65 -11.33
CA ALA A 35 0.44 -2.19 -12.14
C ALA A 35 -0.93 -1.93 -11.49
N ILE A 36 -1.37 -2.81 -10.57
CA ILE A 36 -2.67 -2.68 -9.89
C ILE A 36 -2.53 -2.95 -8.39
N GLY A 37 -3.37 -2.31 -7.58
CA GLY A 37 -3.40 -2.53 -6.12
C GLY A 37 -4.82 -2.45 -5.53
N PRO A 38 -5.68 -3.46 -5.77
CA PRO A 38 -7.04 -3.44 -5.27
C PRO A 38 -7.11 -3.84 -3.78
N PRO A 39 -8.09 -3.30 -3.02
CA PRO A 39 -8.48 -3.91 -1.76
C PRO A 39 -9.11 -5.28 -2.00
N THR A 40 -8.97 -6.18 -1.03
CA THR A 40 -9.61 -7.50 -1.02
C THR A 40 -10.49 -7.66 0.23
N GLU A 41 -11.21 -8.77 0.32
CA GLU A 41 -12.03 -9.09 1.50
C GLU A 41 -11.19 -9.28 2.77
N ASP A 42 -9.93 -9.72 2.64
CA ASP A 42 -9.03 -9.99 3.76
C ASP A 42 -7.92 -8.94 3.93
N GLY A 43 -7.65 -8.11 2.91
CA GLY A 43 -6.58 -7.13 2.96
C GLY A 43 -6.47 -6.32 1.69
N PHE A 44 -5.29 -6.32 1.09
CA PHE A 44 -4.99 -5.71 -0.20
C PHE A 44 -3.73 -6.37 -0.74
N TYR A 45 -3.47 -6.21 -2.04
CA TYR A 45 -2.17 -6.53 -2.63
C TYR A 45 -1.77 -5.39 -3.57
N TYR A 46 -0.54 -5.45 -4.06
CA TYR A 46 -0.08 -4.57 -5.11
C TYR A 46 0.87 -5.32 -6.04
N ASP A 47 0.61 -5.24 -7.34
CA ASP A 47 1.44 -5.83 -8.38
C ASP A 47 2.53 -4.85 -8.79
N PHE A 48 3.78 -5.29 -8.65
CA PHE A 48 4.98 -4.55 -9.01
C PHE A 48 5.73 -5.28 -10.11
N MET A 49 6.06 -4.58 -11.19
CA MET A 49 7.04 -5.07 -12.16
C MET A 49 8.43 -4.70 -11.65
N VAL A 50 9.19 -5.73 -11.32
CA VAL A 50 10.57 -5.66 -10.79
C VAL A 50 11.43 -6.69 -11.51
N ASP A 51 12.73 -6.41 -11.62
CA ASP A 51 13.70 -7.37 -12.17
C ASP A 51 14.00 -8.51 -11.19
N THR A 52 14.03 -8.21 -9.90
CA THR A 52 14.27 -9.18 -8.82
C THR A 52 13.06 -9.21 -7.88
N PRO A 53 12.45 -10.39 -7.64
CA PRO A 53 11.35 -10.52 -6.68
C PRO A 53 11.75 -10.09 -5.27
N PHE A 54 10.81 -9.47 -4.54
CA PHE A 54 11.03 -9.08 -3.15
C PHE A 54 11.28 -10.30 -2.26
N SER A 55 12.31 -10.20 -1.42
CA SER A 55 12.57 -11.16 -0.35
C SER A 55 11.76 -10.85 0.91
N ASP A 56 11.71 -11.78 1.87
CA ASP A 56 11.11 -11.55 3.18
C ASP A 56 11.76 -10.37 3.94
N GLU A 57 13.04 -10.10 3.70
CA GLU A 57 13.73 -8.95 4.28
C GLU A 57 13.29 -7.63 3.66
N ASP A 58 13.02 -7.63 2.35
CA ASP A 58 12.46 -6.47 1.64
C ASP A 58 11.05 -6.15 2.14
N LEU A 59 10.22 -7.18 2.34
CA LEU A 59 8.88 -7.01 2.91
C LEU A 59 8.93 -6.34 4.30
N LYS A 60 9.88 -6.72 5.17
CA LYS A 60 10.08 -6.06 6.48
C LYS A 60 10.51 -4.61 6.34
N LYS A 61 11.37 -4.28 5.38
CA LYS A 61 11.80 -2.89 5.11
C LYS A 61 10.64 -2.05 4.60
N ILE A 62 9.86 -2.59 3.67
CA ILE A 62 8.66 -1.94 3.12
C ILE A 62 7.66 -1.67 4.24
N GLU A 63 7.34 -2.65 5.09
CA GLU A 63 6.40 -2.48 6.21
C GLU A 63 6.89 -1.39 7.19
N ALA A 64 8.17 -1.39 7.55
CA ALA A 64 8.75 -0.37 8.44
C ALA A 64 8.66 1.03 7.82
N ALA A 65 8.92 1.17 6.52
CA ALA A 65 8.81 2.44 5.82
C ALA A 65 7.36 2.90 5.67
N MET A 66 6.41 1.98 5.43
CA MET A 66 4.96 2.27 5.45
C MET A 66 4.53 2.82 6.82
N LYS A 67 4.92 2.17 7.92
CA LYS A 67 4.62 2.68 9.28
C LYS A 67 5.16 4.08 9.51
N LYS A 68 6.38 4.36 9.03
CA LYS A 68 7.01 5.68 9.13
C LYS A 68 6.31 6.75 8.29
N VAL A 69 5.78 6.40 7.11
CA VAL A 69 5.01 7.34 6.28
C VAL A 69 3.64 7.61 6.89
N ILE A 70 2.94 6.57 7.36
CA ILE A 70 1.63 6.70 8.02
C ILE A 70 1.74 7.61 9.25
N SER A 71 2.80 7.48 10.07
CA SER A 71 2.98 8.32 11.27
C SER A 71 3.19 9.80 10.98
N LYS A 72 3.45 10.19 9.72
CA LYS A 72 3.59 11.60 9.34
C LYS A 72 2.24 12.28 9.08
N ASP A 73 1.14 11.53 9.01
CA ASP A 73 -0.22 12.04 8.78
C ASP A 73 -0.29 13.00 7.58
N LEU A 74 0.33 12.58 6.47
CA LEU A 74 0.37 13.37 5.25
C LEU A 74 -1.01 13.32 4.54
N PRO A 75 -1.48 14.45 3.99
CA PRO A 75 -2.72 14.44 3.23
C PRO A 75 -2.54 13.72 1.88
N PHE A 76 -3.57 13.00 1.45
CA PHE A 76 -3.66 12.57 0.05
C PHE A 76 -3.97 13.79 -0.82
N ILE A 77 -3.06 14.11 -1.73
CA ILE A 77 -3.22 15.21 -2.68
C ILE A 77 -3.64 14.63 -4.02
N TYR A 78 -4.77 15.10 -4.55
CA TYR A 78 -5.18 14.82 -5.92
C TYR A 78 -4.56 15.89 -6.82
N ALA A 79 -3.82 15.47 -7.83
CA ALA A 79 -3.31 16.34 -8.88
C ALA A 79 -4.33 16.49 -10.01
#